data_AF-A0A5S9IT14-F1
#
_entry.id   AF-A0A5S9IT14-F1
#
_cell.length_a   1.000
_cell.length_b   1.000
_cell.length_c   1.000
_cell.angle_alpha   90.00
_cell.angle_beta   90.00
_cell.angle_gamma   90.00
#
_symmetry.space_group_name_H-M   'P 1'
#
loop_
_entity.id
_entity.type
_entity.pdbx_description
1 polymer ?
#
loop_
_entity_poly.entity_id
_entity_poly.type
_entity_poly.pdbx_seq_one_letter_code
_entity_poly.pdbx_strand_id
1 'polypeptide(L)'
;MKLFLFLITTLSFCFAQEKMEEKPQEVKLVNFAKSRVKILIAGNPEDVTTETSYGLWLSGGGAEPLGRNEWFRKKSGGGDYVFLTASNKRSVSLKKGFDSTQTLVVDSREKAQSDYVYKILRNAEALYIGGGKQSRYFRYWKDTKVEKAIEYLATEKKIPIGGISAGLAILGQFSYTAAKGHPHKDFLNVPFMQNTITDTHFSNRKREKRLVGFLAKIVHRGWVESAKKVIGIGINEATALVVGENGVAVVYGKKKKQGKYPSEVYVVIPLTEPVFQDSEKQFSWEDPQAIQVWKLKPGDTIDLKTYTPREKQVIYYRFVNNQLLIEKT
;
A
#
# COMPACT_ATOMS: atom_id res chain seq x y z
N MET A 1 20.04 77.42 -18.38
CA MET A 1 19.84 76.05 -18.89
C MET A 1 19.22 75.22 -17.78
N LYS A 2 17.90 74.94 -17.85
CA LYS A 2 17.17 74.12 -16.86
C LYS A 2 17.28 72.65 -17.25
N LEU A 3 17.69 71.81 -16.29
CA LEU A 3 17.85 70.36 -16.42
C LEU A 3 16.46 69.70 -16.37
N PHE A 4 16.06 69.00 -17.44
CA PHE A 4 14.82 68.21 -17.47
C PHE A 4 15.11 66.77 -17.02
N LEU A 5 14.47 66.34 -15.93
CA LEU A 5 14.54 64.98 -15.41
C LEU A 5 13.43 64.15 -16.07
N PHE A 6 13.78 63.18 -16.91
CA PHE A 6 12.82 62.24 -17.49
C PHE A 6 12.52 61.10 -16.50
N LEU A 7 11.27 61.04 -16.03
CA LEU A 7 10.76 59.96 -15.20
C LEU A 7 10.27 58.83 -16.13
N ILE A 8 11.01 57.72 -16.20
CA ILE A 8 10.57 56.51 -16.93
C ILE A 8 9.65 55.70 -16.01
N THR A 9 8.36 55.72 -16.28
CA THR A 9 7.37 54.83 -15.65
C THR A 9 7.35 53.50 -16.40
N THR A 10 7.78 52.42 -15.74
CA THR A 10 7.64 51.06 -16.24
C THR A 10 6.22 50.56 -15.98
N LEU A 11 5.42 50.41 -17.04
CA LEU A 11 4.12 49.73 -16.96
C LEU A 11 4.35 48.23 -16.82
N SER A 12 4.09 47.67 -15.64
CA SER A 12 4.08 46.22 -15.41
C SER A 12 2.75 45.65 -15.89
N PHE A 13 2.74 44.94 -17.02
CA PHE A 13 1.60 44.14 -17.45
C PHE A 13 1.53 42.86 -16.59
N CYS A 14 0.62 42.87 -15.61
CA CYS A 14 0.29 41.68 -14.83
C CYS A 14 -0.68 40.81 -15.63
N PHE A 15 -0.20 39.72 -16.23
CA PHE A 15 -1.07 38.68 -16.78
C PHE A 15 -1.77 37.96 -15.61
N ALA A 16 -3.03 38.30 -15.36
CA ALA A 16 -3.88 37.51 -14.48
C ALA A 16 -4.18 36.16 -15.18
N GLN A 17 -3.60 35.07 -14.68
CA GLN A 17 -4.11 33.73 -14.99
C GLN A 17 -5.51 33.62 -14.38
N GLU A 18 -6.55 33.60 -15.21
CA GLU A 18 -7.86 33.13 -14.81
C GLU A 18 -7.73 31.69 -14.29
N LYS A 19 -7.91 31.52 -12.98
CA LYS A 19 -8.24 30.21 -12.42
C LYS A 19 -9.61 29.85 -12.96
N MET A 20 -9.65 28.99 -13.98
CA MET A 20 -10.87 28.28 -14.33
C MET A 20 -11.33 27.49 -13.10
N GLU A 21 -12.37 27.98 -12.46
CA GLU A 21 -13.03 27.34 -11.34
C GLU A 21 -13.71 26.07 -11.90
N GLU A 22 -13.11 24.89 -11.67
CA GLU A 22 -13.73 23.62 -12.04
C GLU A 22 -15.12 23.54 -11.37
N LYS A 23 -16.18 23.46 -12.19
CA LYS A 23 -17.55 23.30 -11.68
C LYS A 23 -17.58 22.12 -10.70
N PRO A 24 -18.24 22.27 -9.53
CA PRO A 24 -18.35 21.19 -8.57
C PRO A 24 -18.99 19.97 -9.24
N GLN A 25 -18.24 18.86 -9.28
CA GLN A 25 -18.71 17.63 -9.91
C GLN A 25 -19.84 17.02 -9.08
N GLU A 26 -20.89 16.57 -9.78
CA GLU A 26 -22.02 15.91 -9.15
C GLU A 26 -21.59 14.54 -8.60
N VAL A 27 -21.63 14.39 -7.28
CA VAL A 27 -21.41 13.11 -6.60
C VAL A 27 -22.75 12.44 -6.39
N LYS A 28 -22.96 11.29 -7.05
CA LYS A 28 -24.18 10.51 -6.89
C LYS A 28 -24.04 9.58 -5.68
N LEU A 29 -25.01 9.67 -4.76
CA LEU A 29 -25.19 8.69 -3.70
C LEU A 29 -26.14 7.61 -4.22
N VAL A 30 -25.63 6.40 -4.41
CA VAL A 30 -26.47 5.27 -4.80
C VAL A 30 -26.74 4.40 -3.58
N ASN A 31 -28.03 4.32 -3.21
CA ASN A 31 -28.52 3.50 -2.10
C ASN A 31 -29.28 2.30 -2.67
N PHE A 32 -28.86 1.09 -2.33
CA PHE A 32 -29.59 -0.11 -2.73
C PHE A 32 -30.38 -0.66 -1.54
N ALA A 33 -31.71 -0.66 -1.67
CA ALA A 33 -32.67 -0.96 -0.60
C ALA A 33 -32.42 -2.31 0.10
N LYS A 34 -31.83 -3.30 -0.61
CA LYS A 34 -31.54 -4.63 -0.06
C LYS A 34 -30.19 -4.74 0.67
N SER A 35 -29.21 -3.86 0.42
CA SER A 35 -27.83 -4.06 0.93
C SER A 35 -27.41 -3.10 2.04
N ARG A 36 -28.13 -1.99 2.28
CA ARG A 36 -27.70 -0.89 3.16
C ARG A 36 -26.27 -0.38 2.88
N VAL A 37 -25.72 -0.70 1.70
CA VAL A 37 -24.41 -0.24 1.25
C VAL A 37 -24.59 1.13 0.62
N LYS A 38 -23.82 2.10 1.10
CA LYS A 38 -23.76 3.45 0.53
C LYS A 38 -22.54 3.54 -0.36
N ILE A 39 -22.75 3.92 -1.61
CA ILE A 39 -21.66 4.14 -2.57
C ILE A 39 -21.72 5.59 -3.01
N LEU A 40 -20.54 6.21 -3.02
CA LEU A 40 -20.36 7.52 -3.61
C LEU A 40 -19.66 7.34 -4.95
N ILE A 41 -20.27 7.83 -6.02
CA ILE A 41 -19.73 7.78 -7.38
C ILE A 41 -19.54 9.21 -7.86
N ALA A 42 -18.39 9.48 -8.47
CA ALA A 42 -18.15 10.66 -9.29
C ALA A 42 -17.76 10.18 -10.69
N GLY A 43 -18.34 10.79 -11.74
CA GLY A 43 -18.18 10.33 -13.13
C GLY A 43 -19.39 9.53 -13.62
N ASN A 44 -19.15 8.62 -14.57
CA ASN A 44 -20.19 7.75 -15.13
C ASN A 44 -20.64 6.69 -14.10
N PRO A 45 -21.94 6.53 -13.82
CA PRO A 45 -22.43 5.49 -12.92
C PRO A 45 -22.57 4.11 -13.56
N GLU A 46 -22.53 4.03 -14.89
CA GLU A 46 -22.60 2.77 -15.63
C GLU A 46 -21.24 2.09 -15.69
N ASP A 47 -21.26 0.76 -15.77
CA ASP A 47 -20.06 -0.06 -15.89
C ASP A 47 -19.34 0.18 -17.22
N VAL A 48 -18.02 0.24 -17.18
CA VAL A 48 -17.17 0.27 -18.38
C VAL A 48 -16.19 -0.90 -18.33
N THR A 49 -15.75 -1.37 -19.50
CA THR A 49 -14.65 -2.33 -19.58
C THR A 49 -13.55 -1.72 -20.43
N THR A 50 -12.33 -1.71 -19.89
CA THR A 50 -11.13 -1.25 -20.58
C THR A 50 -10.07 -2.35 -20.57
N GLU A 51 -9.02 -2.17 -21.36
CA GLU A 51 -7.84 -3.02 -21.25
C GLU A 51 -7.07 -2.69 -19.97
N THR A 52 -6.76 -3.72 -19.18
CA THR A 52 -6.05 -3.57 -17.90
C THR A 52 -4.79 -4.41 -17.85
N SER A 53 -3.80 -3.94 -17.09
CA SER A 53 -2.58 -4.69 -16.78
C SER A 53 -2.30 -4.72 -15.28
N TYR A 54 -1.79 -5.86 -14.80
CA TYR A 54 -1.57 -6.08 -13.38
C TYR A 54 -0.52 -5.12 -12.81
N GLY A 55 -0.63 -4.85 -11.51
CA GLY A 55 0.46 -4.25 -10.74
C GLY A 55 0.03 -3.99 -9.30
N LEU A 56 1.00 -3.78 -8.42
CA LEU A 56 0.73 -3.41 -7.03
C LEU A 56 1.29 -2.04 -6.67
N TRP A 57 0.48 -1.22 -6.02
CA TRP A 57 0.92 0.03 -5.41
C TRP A 57 0.88 -0.08 -3.88
N LEU A 58 2.03 -0.32 -3.26
CA LEU A 58 2.15 -0.60 -1.82
C LEU A 58 2.60 0.66 -1.07
N SER A 59 1.67 1.41 -0.47
CA SER A 59 1.96 2.70 0.20
C SER A 59 2.12 2.59 1.73
N GLY A 60 3.20 3.16 2.25
CA GLY A 60 3.53 3.09 3.68
C GLY A 60 2.69 3.97 4.61
N GLY A 61 1.86 4.87 4.11
CA GLY A 61 1.04 5.77 4.93
C GLY A 61 1.37 7.25 4.78
N GLY A 62 0.64 8.10 5.49
CA GLY A 62 0.80 9.56 5.41
C GLY A 62 0.34 10.11 4.06
N ALA A 63 1.03 11.12 3.55
CA ALA A 63 0.79 11.63 2.21
C ALA A 63 1.18 10.57 1.16
N GLU A 64 0.42 10.46 0.07
CA GLU A 64 0.74 9.54 -1.01
C GLU A 64 1.86 10.10 -1.91
N PRO A 65 2.76 9.26 -2.43
CA PRO A 65 3.69 9.70 -3.46
C PRO A 65 2.94 10.22 -4.70
N LEU A 66 3.51 11.25 -5.34
CA LEU A 66 3.00 11.77 -6.60
C LEU A 66 3.01 10.69 -7.68
N GLY A 67 2.08 10.78 -8.63
CA GLY A 67 2.01 9.87 -9.78
C GLY A 67 1.15 8.63 -9.58
N ARG A 68 0.66 8.33 -8.36
CA ARG A 68 -0.21 7.17 -8.10
C ARG A 68 -1.39 7.10 -9.07
N ASN A 69 -2.21 8.14 -9.12
CA ASN A 69 -3.42 8.12 -9.95
C ASN A 69 -3.09 8.00 -11.44
N GLU A 70 -2.00 8.62 -11.91
CA GLU A 70 -1.55 8.47 -13.29
C GLU A 70 -1.11 7.03 -13.59
N TRP A 71 -0.38 6.40 -12.66
CA TRP A 71 0.04 5.01 -12.78
C TRP A 71 -1.17 4.06 -12.83
N PHE A 72 -2.15 4.23 -11.93
CA PHE A 72 -3.39 3.46 -11.97
C PHE A 72 -4.13 3.70 -13.27
N ARG A 73 -4.25 4.95 -13.73
CA ARG A 73 -4.95 5.28 -14.98
C ARG A 73 -4.31 4.58 -16.19
N LYS A 74 -2.98 4.62 -16.30
CA LYS A 74 -2.25 3.94 -17.39
C LYS A 74 -2.50 2.42 -17.37
N LYS A 75 -2.52 1.82 -16.19
CA LYS A 75 -2.73 0.36 -16.05
C LYS A 75 -4.17 -0.10 -16.14
N SER A 76 -5.13 0.79 -15.90
CA SER A 76 -6.57 0.50 -15.91
C SER A 76 -7.27 0.99 -17.18
N GLY A 77 -6.52 1.51 -18.16
CA GLY A 77 -7.11 2.17 -19.33
C GLY A 77 -8.02 3.37 -19.02
N GLY A 78 -8.06 3.84 -17.77
CA GLY A 78 -8.98 4.88 -17.31
C GLY A 78 -10.42 4.41 -17.08
N GLY A 79 -10.67 3.13 -16.78
CA GLY A 79 -12.00 2.63 -16.42
C GLY A 79 -12.46 2.99 -15.00
N ASP A 80 -13.18 2.10 -14.34
CA ASP A 80 -13.74 2.35 -13.01
C ASP A 80 -12.70 2.21 -11.90
N TYR A 81 -12.47 3.31 -11.18
CA TYR A 81 -11.56 3.35 -10.04
C TYR A 81 -12.31 3.22 -8.71
N VAL A 82 -12.23 2.05 -8.10
CA VAL A 82 -12.77 1.78 -6.77
C VAL A 82 -11.76 2.07 -5.66
N PHE A 83 -12.14 2.98 -4.76
CA PHE A 83 -11.54 3.13 -3.43
C PHE A 83 -12.35 2.33 -2.40
N LEU A 84 -11.72 1.31 -1.81
CA LEU A 84 -12.37 0.38 -0.88
C LEU A 84 -11.84 0.59 0.55
N THR A 85 -12.72 0.67 1.56
CA THR A 85 -12.29 0.79 2.95
C THR A 85 -13.25 0.13 3.94
N ALA A 86 -12.68 -0.40 5.04
CA ALA A 86 -13.43 -0.90 6.19
C ALA A 86 -13.50 0.10 7.36
N SER A 87 -12.83 1.26 7.24
CA SER A 87 -12.54 2.16 8.38
C SER A 87 -12.90 3.62 8.15
N ASN A 88 -12.58 4.16 6.97
CA ASN A 88 -12.68 5.59 6.73
C ASN A 88 -14.06 5.95 6.17
N LYS A 89 -14.57 7.11 6.58
CA LYS A 89 -15.82 7.67 6.06
C LYS A 89 -15.51 8.84 5.12
N ARG A 90 -15.58 8.60 3.79
CA ARG A 90 -15.72 9.62 2.69
C ARG A 90 -14.45 10.48 2.43
N SER A 91 -14.24 11.20 1.31
CA SER A 91 -15.04 11.61 0.14
C SER A 91 -14.55 10.99 -1.17
N VAL A 92 -15.39 11.06 -2.22
CA VAL A 92 -15.04 10.69 -3.60
C VAL A 92 -14.89 11.97 -4.43
N SER A 93 -13.91 11.99 -5.32
CA SER A 93 -13.81 12.98 -6.39
C SER A 93 -13.37 12.25 -7.65
N LEU A 94 -13.86 12.68 -8.82
CA LEU A 94 -13.40 12.08 -10.07
C LEU A 94 -11.90 12.30 -10.15
N LYS A 95 -11.15 11.22 -10.39
CA LYS A 95 -9.73 11.35 -10.66
C LYS A 95 -9.61 11.60 -12.16
N LYS A 96 -8.86 12.62 -12.53
CA LYS A 96 -8.69 13.02 -13.95
C LYS A 96 -8.32 11.80 -14.80
N GLY A 97 -9.11 11.57 -15.86
CA GLY A 97 -8.89 10.53 -16.86
C GLY A 97 -9.34 9.13 -16.47
N PHE A 98 -10.16 8.99 -15.42
CA PHE A 98 -10.97 7.80 -15.16
C PHE A 98 -12.41 8.04 -15.61
N ASP A 99 -13.14 6.98 -15.98
CA ASP A 99 -14.57 7.03 -16.30
C ASP A 99 -15.40 7.32 -15.04
N SER A 100 -15.08 6.61 -13.95
CA SER A 100 -15.64 6.87 -12.63
C SER A 100 -14.60 6.69 -11.51
N THR A 101 -14.82 7.41 -10.41
CA THR A 101 -14.24 7.07 -9.11
C THR A 101 -15.38 6.68 -8.17
N GLN A 102 -15.24 5.55 -7.49
CA GLN A 102 -16.23 5.03 -6.55
C GLN A 102 -15.61 4.87 -5.16
N THR A 103 -16.31 5.29 -4.11
CA THR A 103 -15.92 4.98 -2.72
C THR A 103 -16.87 3.97 -2.12
N LEU A 104 -16.34 2.80 -1.77
CA LEU A 104 -17.07 1.71 -1.15
C LEU A 104 -16.62 1.55 0.32
N VAL A 105 -17.57 1.72 1.25
CA VAL A 105 -17.34 1.49 2.68
C VAL A 105 -17.96 0.15 3.11
N VAL A 106 -17.12 -0.86 3.20
CA VAL A 106 -17.49 -2.23 3.60
C VAL A 106 -17.00 -2.48 5.02
N ASP A 107 -17.83 -2.08 5.98
CA ASP A 107 -17.44 -1.98 7.38
C ASP A 107 -18.25 -2.90 8.31
N SER A 108 -18.84 -3.95 7.74
CA SER A 108 -19.54 -5.05 8.41
C SER A 108 -19.47 -6.32 7.57
N ARG A 109 -19.75 -7.49 8.18
CA ARG A 109 -19.76 -8.77 7.43
C ARG A 109 -20.93 -8.85 6.46
N GLU A 110 -22.08 -8.28 6.80
CA GLU A 110 -23.26 -8.25 5.92
C GLU A 110 -22.94 -7.52 4.62
N LYS A 111 -22.27 -6.37 4.71
CA LYS A 111 -21.80 -5.64 3.52
C LYS A 111 -20.77 -6.44 2.73
N ALA A 112 -19.86 -7.12 3.42
CA ALA A 112 -18.80 -7.91 2.78
C ALA A 112 -19.34 -9.18 2.09
N GLN A 113 -20.52 -9.66 2.48
CA GLN A 113 -21.21 -10.79 1.84
C GLN A 113 -22.25 -10.37 0.79
N SER A 114 -22.45 -9.08 0.57
CA SER A 114 -23.41 -8.54 -0.39
C SER A 114 -23.01 -8.88 -1.82
N ASP A 115 -23.91 -9.50 -2.59
CA ASP A 115 -23.74 -9.72 -4.04
C ASP A 115 -23.55 -8.40 -4.80
N TYR A 116 -24.15 -7.34 -4.28
CA TYR A 116 -24.01 -6.02 -4.86
C TYR A 116 -22.59 -5.47 -4.74
N VAL A 117 -21.97 -5.59 -3.56
CA VAL A 117 -20.57 -5.20 -3.34
C VAL A 117 -19.64 -6.08 -4.17
N TYR A 118 -19.92 -7.38 -4.20
CA TYR A 118 -19.17 -8.34 -5.00
C TYR A 118 -19.16 -7.96 -6.49
N LYS A 119 -20.32 -7.63 -7.06
CA LYS A 119 -20.44 -7.22 -8.47
C LYS A 119 -19.59 -5.99 -8.77
N ILE A 120 -19.72 -4.93 -7.97
CA ILE A 120 -18.96 -3.69 -8.19
C ILE A 120 -17.45 -3.92 -8.11
N LEU A 121 -17.01 -4.71 -7.14
CA LEU A 121 -15.59 -5.01 -7.03
C LEU A 121 -15.10 -5.78 -8.26
N ARG A 122 -15.79 -6.83 -8.70
CA ARG A 122 -15.39 -7.59 -9.90
C ARG A 122 -15.37 -6.74 -11.17
N ASN A 123 -16.21 -5.71 -11.22
CA ASN A 123 -16.32 -4.79 -12.32
C ASN A 123 -15.23 -3.72 -12.34
N ALA A 124 -14.52 -3.45 -11.23
CA ALA A 124 -13.50 -2.41 -11.21
C ALA A 124 -12.32 -2.66 -12.19
N GLU A 125 -11.81 -1.60 -12.81
CA GLU A 125 -10.56 -1.59 -13.60
C GLU A 125 -9.36 -1.11 -12.78
N ALA A 126 -9.60 -0.50 -11.62
CA ALA A 126 -8.58 -0.12 -10.65
C ALA A 126 -9.11 -0.26 -9.21
N LEU A 127 -8.32 -0.85 -8.32
CA LEU A 127 -8.68 -0.99 -6.90
C LEU A 127 -7.62 -0.35 -5.99
N TYR A 128 -8.06 0.52 -5.07
CA TYR A 128 -7.18 1.06 -4.02
C TYR A 128 -7.80 0.93 -2.64
N ILE A 129 -7.08 0.27 -1.74
CA ILE A 129 -7.54 -0.06 -0.40
C ILE A 129 -7.06 0.99 0.60
N GLY A 130 -8.03 1.63 1.27
CA GLY A 130 -7.77 2.71 2.21
C GLY A 130 -7.04 2.29 3.49
N GLY A 131 -6.58 3.29 4.23
CA GLY A 131 -6.01 3.10 5.56
C GLY A 131 -7.07 2.86 6.65
N GLY A 132 -6.66 3.02 7.91
CA GLY A 132 -7.54 2.92 9.08
C GLY A 132 -7.12 1.82 10.05
N LYS A 133 -8.08 1.04 10.55
CA LYS A 133 -7.82 -0.04 11.53
C LYS A 133 -7.72 -1.38 10.81
N GLN A 134 -6.50 -1.92 10.66
CA GLN A 134 -6.25 -3.21 9.99
C GLN A 134 -7.10 -4.37 10.55
N SER A 135 -7.42 -4.38 11.84
CA SER A 135 -8.32 -5.39 12.44
C SER A 135 -9.73 -5.41 11.85
N ARG A 136 -10.23 -4.28 11.33
CA ARG A 136 -11.55 -4.21 10.70
C ARG A 136 -11.57 -4.91 9.35
N TYR A 137 -10.50 -4.78 8.57
CA TYR A 137 -10.36 -5.43 7.27
C TYR A 137 -10.43 -6.95 7.44
N PHE A 138 -9.62 -7.51 8.34
CA PHE A 138 -9.65 -8.95 8.62
C PHE A 138 -11.00 -9.39 9.20
N ARG A 139 -11.53 -8.68 10.21
CA ARG A 139 -12.80 -9.02 10.86
C ARG A 139 -13.97 -9.09 9.88
N TYR A 140 -14.04 -8.14 8.95
CA TYR A 140 -15.18 -8.00 8.07
C TYR A 140 -15.02 -8.71 6.73
N TRP A 141 -13.82 -8.81 6.18
CA TRP A 141 -13.63 -9.29 4.80
C TRP A 141 -13.10 -10.71 4.71
N LYS A 142 -12.42 -11.24 5.74
CA LYS A 142 -11.95 -12.63 5.71
C LYS A 142 -13.12 -13.61 5.59
N ASP A 143 -13.01 -14.59 4.71
CA ASP A 143 -13.99 -15.59 4.31
C ASP A 143 -15.29 -14.96 3.81
N THR A 144 -15.18 -13.92 2.98
CA THR A 144 -16.34 -13.24 2.37
C THR A 144 -16.23 -13.07 0.87
N LYS A 145 -17.32 -12.64 0.24
CA LYS A 145 -17.32 -12.26 -1.18
C LYS A 145 -16.34 -11.11 -1.48
N VAL A 146 -16.08 -10.20 -0.54
CA VAL A 146 -15.08 -9.13 -0.75
C VAL A 146 -13.66 -9.68 -0.91
N GLU A 147 -13.24 -10.63 -0.06
CA GLU A 147 -11.95 -11.31 -0.25
C GLU A 147 -11.88 -11.97 -1.62
N LYS A 148 -12.88 -12.78 -1.96
CA LYS A 148 -12.97 -13.46 -3.27
C LYS A 148 -12.92 -12.50 -4.46
N ALA A 149 -13.57 -11.34 -4.35
CA ALA A 149 -13.52 -10.33 -5.41
C ALA A 149 -12.14 -9.71 -5.54
N ILE A 150 -11.46 -9.39 -4.43
CA ILE A 150 -10.10 -8.82 -4.47
C ILE A 150 -9.13 -9.84 -5.07
N GLU A 151 -9.23 -11.12 -4.71
CA GLU A 151 -8.42 -12.18 -5.29
C GLU A 151 -8.67 -12.32 -6.79
N TYR A 152 -9.94 -12.40 -7.22
CA TYR A 152 -10.32 -12.40 -8.64
C TYR A 152 -9.69 -11.23 -9.41
N LEU A 153 -9.76 -10.01 -8.86
CA LEU A 153 -9.17 -8.82 -9.46
C LEU A 153 -7.65 -8.94 -9.60
N ALA A 154 -6.98 -9.55 -8.63
CA ALA A 154 -5.53 -9.71 -8.61
C ALA A 154 -5.05 -10.83 -9.55
N THR A 155 -5.75 -11.97 -9.59
CA THR A 155 -5.26 -13.20 -10.23
C THR A 155 -5.86 -13.45 -11.61
N GLU A 156 -7.15 -13.18 -11.78
CA GLU A 156 -7.90 -13.49 -13.00
C GLU A 156 -8.08 -12.25 -13.88
N LYS A 157 -8.69 -11.18 -13.36
CA LYS A 157 -8.89 -9.92 -14.12
C LYS A 157 -7.59 -9.15 -14.33
N LYS A 158 -6.63 -9.32 -13.41
CA LYS A 158 -5.28 -8.73 -13.47
C LYS A 158 -5.30 -7.20 -13.62
N ILE A 159 -6.07 -6.53 -12.76
CA ILE A 159 -6.12 -5.06 -12.71
C ILE A 159 -4.98 -4.49 -11.85
N PRO A 160 -4.66 -3.18 -11.93
CA PRO A 160 -3.84 -2.54 -10.91
C PRO A 160 -4.57 -2.50 -9.56
N ILE A 161 -3.89 -2.96 -8.51
CA ILE A 161 -4.37 -2.95 -7.12
C ILE A 161 -3.37 -2.17 -6.25
N GLY A 162 -3.84 -1.54 -5.18
CA GLY A 162 -2.93 -0.97 -4.20
C GLY A 162 -3.56 -0.78 -2.84
N GLY A 163 -2.76 -0.34 -1.89
CA GLY A 163 -3.25 -0.04 -0.56
C GLY A 163 -2.31 0.86 0.22
N ILE A 164 -2.89 1.62 1.15
CA ILE A 164 -2.16 2.50 2.06
C ILE A 164 -2.33 2.05 3.50
N SER A 165 -1.24 2.05 4.28
CA SER A 165 -1.32 1.82 5.74
C SER A 165 -2.00 0.47 6.06
N ALA A 166 -3.19 0.48 6.67
CA ALA A 166 -3.97 -0.74 6.88
C ALA A 166 -4.32 -1.50 5.59
N GLY A 167 -4.54 -0.80 4.47
CA GLY A 167 -4.78 -1.43 3.17
C GLY A 167 -3.54 -2.13 2.62
N LEU A 168 -2.33 -1.61 2.86
CA LEU A 168 -1.08 -2.31 2.55
C LEU A 168 -0.88 -3.54 3.45
N ALA A 169 -1.19 -3.41 4.75
CA ALA A 169 -0.98 -4.46 5.75
C ALA A 169 -1.73 -5.77 5.46
N ILE A 170 -2.69 -5.75 4.53
CA ILE A 170 -3.50 -6.90 4.15
C ILE A 170 -3.14 -7.51 2.79
N LEU A 171 -2.28 -6.86 2.01
CA LEU A 171 -1.87 -7.33 0.67
C LEU A 171 -0.73 -8.36 0.71
N GLY A 172 -0.07 -8.54 1.86
CA GLY A 172 0.88 -9.63 2.06
C GLY A 172 0.17 -10.96 2.33
N GLN A 173 0.77 -12.08 1.93
CA GLN A 173 0.27 -13.40 2.33
C GLN A 173 0.13 -13.51 3.86
N PHE A 174 1.07 -12.91 4.58
CA PHE A 174 1.00 -12.76 6.03
C PHE A 174 0.53 -11.35 6.38
N SER A 175 -0.46 -11.27 7.26
CA SER A 175 -1.11 -10.03 7.66
C SER A 175 -1.05 -9.82 9.17
N TYR A 176 -0.85 -8.58 9.62
CA TYR A 176 -0.90 -8.22 11.03
C TYR A 176 -2.16 -7.42 11.35
N THR A 177 -3.00 -7.92 12.26
CA THR A 177 -4.29 -7.28 12.58
C THR A 177 -4.25 -6.36 13.80
N ALA A 178 -3.13 -6.30 14.54
CA ALA A 178 -2.96 -5.64 15.85
C ALA A 178 -3.94 -6.04 16.97
N ALA A 179 -5.00 -6.79 16.70
CA ALA A 179 -5.95 -7.22 17.71
C ALA A 179 -5.40 -8.32 18.63
N LYS A 180 -4.38 -9.06 18.18
CA LYS A 180 -3.76 -10.16 18.94
C LYS A 180 -2.23 -10.08 19.02
N GLY A 181 -1.56 -9.10 18.41
CA GLY A 181 -0.09 -9.01 18.49
C GLY A 181 0.70 -10.08 17.71
N HIS A 182 0.04 -10.91 16.91
CA HIS A 182 0.66 -11.97 16.08
C HIS A 182 0.29 -11.81 14.59
N PRO A 183 1.14 -12.29 13.67
CA PRO A 183 0.76 -12.41 12.27
C PRO A 183 -0.35 -13.46 12.09
N HIS A 184 -1.12 -13.29 11.03
CA HIS A 184 -2.11 -14.21 10.49
C HIS A 184 -1.68 -14.60 9.08
N LYS A 185 -2.05 -15.80 8.63
CA LYS A 185 -1.78 -16.28 7.28
C LYS A 185 -3.04 -16.28 6.42
N ASP A 186 -2.84 -16.35 5.11
CA ASP A 186 -3.84 -16.70 4.10
C ASP A 186 -5.06 -15.75 4.08
N PHE A 187 -4.83 -14.43 4.15
CA PHE A 187 -5.92 -13.44 4.01
C PHE A 187 -6.24 -13.08 2.56
N LEU A 188 -5.23 -12.78 1.74
CA LEU A 188 -5.40 -12.53 0.32
C LEU A 188 -4.29 -13.24 -0.43
N ASN A 189 -4.62 -13.95 -1.51
CA ASN A 189 -3.65 -14.44 -2.47
C ASN A 189 -3.39 -13.38 -3.55
N VAL A 190 -2.30 -12.63 -3.38
CA VAL A 190 -1.90 -11.56 -4.30
C VAL A 190 -0.59 -11.96 -5.01
N PRO A 191 -0.51 -11.93 -6.36
CA PRO A 191 0.72 -12.24 -7.08
C PRO A 191 1.92 -11.37 -6.63
N PHE A 192 3.09 -11.99 -6.47
CA PHE A 192 4.34 -11.40 -5.97
C PHE A 192 4.35 -11.05 -4.48
N MET A 193 3.33 -11.43 -3.71
CA MET A 193 3.25 -11.22 -2.27
C MET A 193 3.33 -12.55 -1.48
N GLN A 194 3.73 -13.64 -2.15
CA GLN A 194 4.01 -14.93 -1.53
C GLN A 194 5.14 -14.76 -0.50
N ASN A 195 5.00 -15.48 0.61
CA ASN A 195 5.80 -15.45 1.81
C ASN A 195 6.15 -14.04 2.33
N THR A 196 5.29 -13.05 2.05
CA THR A 196 5.57 -11.65 2.36
C THR A 196 4.70 -11.17 3.50
N ILE A 197 5.32 -10.47 4.45
CA ILE A 197 4.63 -9.63 5.43
C ILE A 197 5.01 -8.16 5.23
N THR A 198 4.02 -7.27 5.28
CA THR A 198 4.25 -5.84 5.11
C THR A 198 4.07 -5.09 6.43
N ASP A 199 4.83 -4.02 6.59
CA ASP A 199 4.69 -3.07 7.68
C ASP A 199 4.70 -1.63 7.15
N THR A 200 3.89 -0.77 7.75
CA THR A 200 3.61 0.60 7.32
C THR A 200 4.09 1.59 8.36
N HIS A 201 4.20 2.88 8.02
CA HIS A 201 4.70 3.93 8.90
C HIS A 201 6.00 3.50 9.61
N PHE A 202 6.87 2.82 8.87
CA PHE A 202 7.79 1.83 9.44
C PHE A 202 8.80 2.45 10.41
N SER A 203 9.82 3.15 9.89
CA SER A 203 10.78 3.87 10.74
C SER A 203 10.11 5.05 11.46
N ASN A 204 9.04 5.61 10.88
CA ASN A 204 8.22 6.67 11.49
C ASN A 204 7.74 6.28 12.90
N ARG A 205 7.47 5.00 13.13
CA ARG A 205 6.94 4.46 14.39
C ARG A 205 7.86 3.44 15.06
N LYS A 206 9.15 3.41 14.69
CA LYS A 206 10.17 2.49 15.24
C LYS A 206 9.73 1.01 15.19
N ARG A 207 9.25 0.57 14.02
CA ARG A 207 8.62 -0.75 13.83
C ARG A 207 9.59 -1.85 13.40
N GLU A 208 10.89 -1.59 13.39
CA GLU A 208 11.94 -2.55 13.01
C GLU A 208 11.87 -3.81 13.89
N LYS A 209 11.88 -3.64 15.21
CA LYS A 209 11.72 -4.74 16.18
C LYS A 209 10.43 -5.52 15.96
N ARG A 210 9.35 -4.84 15.58
CA ARG A 210 8.04 -5.47 15.37
C ARG A 210 8.06 -6.36 14.13
N LEU A 211 8.59 -5.87 13.02
CA LEU A 211 8.69 -6.65 11.78
C LEU A 211 9.59 -7.88 11.97
N VAL A 212 10.73 -7.72 12.64
CA VAL A 212 11.61 -8.84 13.03
C VAL A 212 10.85 -9.87 13.87
N GLY A 213 10.05 -9.43 14.85
CA GLY A 213 9.20 -10.32 15.63
C GLY A 213 8.10 -11.02 14.84
N PHE A 214 7.60 -10.43 13.76
CA PHE A 214 6.67 -11.13 12.88
C PHE A 214 7.36 -12.23 12.09
N LEU A 215 8.53 -11.93 11.51
CA LEU A 215 9.34 -12.91 10.78
C LEU A 215 9.70 -14.09 11.68
N ALA A 216 10.11 -13.83 12.93
CA ALA A 216 10.46 -14.88 13.88
C ALA A 216 9.30 -15.85 14.10
N LYS A 217 8.09 -15.32 14.28
CA LYS A 217 6.87 -16.12 14.49
C LYS A 217 6.46 -16.87 13.23
N ILE A 218 6.58 -16.28 12.05
CA ILE A 218 6.27 -16.95 10.78
C ILE A 218 7.18 -18.16 10.59
N VAL A 219 8.48 -17.96 10.82
CA VAL A 219 9.51 -19.00 10.70
C VAL A 219 9.30 -20.10 11.76
N HIS A 220 9.19 -19.72 13.04
CA HIS A 220 8.99 -20.67 14.15
C HIS A 220 7.73 -21.54 14.01
N ARG A 221 6.65 -20.98 13.44
CA ARG A 221 5.40 -21.72 13.20
C ARG A 221 5.45 -22.63 11.98
N GLY A 222 6.57 -22.69 11.26
CA GLY A 222 6.72 -23.51 10.05
C GLY A 222 5.80 -23.08 8.92
N TRP A 223 5.43 -21.80 8.84
CA TRP A 223 4.56 -21.29 7.77
C TRP A 223 5.29 -21.11 6.44
N VAL A 224 6.62 -21.21 6.47
CA VAL A 224 7.52 -21.19 5.31
C VAL A 224 8.49 -22.36 5.42
N GLU A 225 9.03 -22.80 4.27
CA GLU A 225 9.96 -23.94 4.18
C GLU A 225 11.28 -23.69 4.94
N SER A 226 11.76 -22.44 4.97
CA SER A 226 12.94 -22.02 5.73
C SER A 226 12.93 -20.51 5.97
N ALA A 227 13.74 -20.03 6.91
CA ALA A 227 13.93 -18.60 7.19
C ALA A 227 14.16 -17.76 5.92
N LYS A 228 15.01 -18.22 5.00
CA LYS A 228 15.36 -17.49 3.76
C LYS A 228 14.20 -17.33 2.77
N LYS A 229 13.08 -18.05 2.99
CA LYS A 229 11.90 -18.00 2.14
C LYS A 229 10.86 -16.98 2.59
N VAL A 230 11.02 -16.31 3.73
CA VAL A 230 10.13 -15.23 4.16
C VAL A 230 10.78 -13.86 3.95
N ILE A 231 9.98 -12.88 3.53
CA ILE A 231 10.40 -11.48 3.37
C ILE A 231 9.50 -10.54 4.18
N GLY A 232 10.13 -9.65 4.93
CA GLY A 232 9.49 -8.51 5.56
C GLY A 232 9.70 -7.25 4.74
N ILE A 233 8.64 -6.52 4.43
CA ILE A 233 8.71 -5.25 3.70
C ILE A 233 8.17 -4.11 4.58
N GLY A 234 9.06 -3.30 5.12
CA GLY A 234 8.72 -2.10 5.90
C GLY A 234 8.74 -0.84 5.03
N ILE A 235 7.61 -0.14 4.89
CA ILE A 235 7.50 1.06 4.05
C ILE A 235 7.26 2.30 4.92
N ASN A 236 8.10 3.33 4.75
CA ASN A 236 7.93 4.61 5.42
C ASN A 236 6.72 5.39 4.89
N GLU A 237 6.25 6.39 5.65
CA GLU A 237 5.26 7.34 5.14
C GLU A 237 5.77 8.07 3.89
N ALA A 238 4.85 8.56 3.05
CA ALA A 238 5.19 9.25 1.79
C ALA A 238 6.12 8.46 0.86
N THR A 239 6.00 7.13 0.93
CA THR A 239 6.78 6.17 0.14
C THR A 239 5.86 5.06 -0.34
N ALA A 240 6.12 4.55 -1.54
CA ALA A 240 5.47 3.35 -2.05
C ALA A 240 6.51 2.41 -2.67
N LEU A 241 6.24 1.11 -2.57
CA LEU A 241 6.90 0.08 -3.37
C LEU A 241 5.92 -0.31 -4.48
N VAL A 242 6.28 -0.09 -5.73
CA VAL A 242 5.38 -0.28 -6.87
C VAL A 242 5.84 -1.49 -7.68
N VAL A 243 5.03 -2.54 -7.69
CA VAL A 243 5.34 -3.84 -8.32
C VAL A 243 4.77 -3.86 -9.73
N GLY A 244 5.63 -4.14 -10.71
CA GLY A 244 5.25 -4.35 -12.10
C GLY A 244 4.76 -5.79 -12.37
N GLU A 245 4.33 -6.03 -13.61
CA GLU A 245 3.78 -7.32 -14.08
C GLU A 245 4.78 -8.47 -14.04
N ASN A 246 6.07 -8.15 -14.06
CA ASN A 246 7.16 -9.14 -14.03
C ASN A 246 7.66 -9.43 -12.60
N GLY A 247 7.05 -8.84 -11.57
CA GLY A 247 7.47 -8.97 -10.16
C GLY A 247 8.64 -8.06 -9.75
N VAL A 248 9.18 -7.25 -10.67
CA VAL A 248 10.16 -6.21 -10.32
C VAL A 248 9.42 -5.02 -9.72
N ALA A 249 9.84 -4.63 -8.53
CA ALA A 249 9.29 -3.50 -7.81
C ALA A 249 10.27 -2.33 -7.78
N VAL A 250 9.74 -1.11 -7.84
CA VAL A 250 10.50 0.15 -7.82
C VAL A 250 10.02 1.00 -6.65
N VAL A 251 10.93 1.65 -5.95
CA VAL A 251 10.59 2.57 -4.85
C VAL A 251 10.19 3.94 -5.40
N TYR A 252 9.03 4.42 -4.98
CA TYR A 252 8.50 5.75 -5.25
C TYR A 252 8.49 6.58 -3.97
N GLY A 253 8.84 7.86 -4.08
CA GLY A 253 8.90 8.80 -2.96
C GLY A 253 9.67 10.06 -3.32
N LYS A 254 9.81 10.98 -2.38
CA LYS A 254 10.60 12.20 -2.61
C LYS A 254 12.08 11.89 -2.39
N LYS A 255 12.92 12.21 -3.38
CA LYS A 255 14.39 12.05 -3.28
C LYS A 255 14.99 12.91 -2.17
N LYS A 256 14.47 14.13 -1.97
CA LYS A 256 14.84 15.01 -0.86
C LYS A 256 13.86 14.81 0.29
N LYS A 257 14.40 14.61 1.51
CA LYS A 257 13.63 14.52 2.75
C LYS A 257 12.73 15.76 2.90
N GLN A 258 11.42 15.58 2.81
CA GLN A 258 10.44 16.59 3.24
C GLN A 258 9.74 16.06 4.48
N GLY A 259 10.03 16.65 5.64
CA GLY A 259 9.55 16.17 6.94
C GLY A 259 10.59 15.36 7.71
N LYS A 260 10.14 14.59 8.71
CA LYS A 260 11.03 13.97 9.72
C LYS A 260 11.71 12.68 9.25
N TYR A 261 11.17 11.98 8.25
CA TYR A 261 11.65 10.66 7.81
C TYR A 261 11.95 10.63 6.30
N PRO A 262 13.00 9.92 5.86
CA PRO A 262 13.32 9.74 4.45
C PRO A 262 12.32 8.80 3.75
N SER A 263 12.16 8.95 2.43
CA SER A 263 11.40 7.98 1.64
C SER A 263 12.23 6.71 1.47
N GLU A 264 11.90 5.67 2.23
CA GLU A 264 12.65 4.42 2.25
C GLU A 264 11.72 3.20 2.35
N VAL A 265 12.15 2.12 1.70
CA VAL A 265 11.60 0.78 1.84
C VAL A 265 12.67 -0.11 2.45
N TYR A 266 12.30 -0.87 3.47
CA TYR A 266 13.15 -1.80 4.18
C TYR A 266 12.76 -3.20 3.74
N VAL A 267 13.73 -3.94 3.21
CA VAL A 267 13.59 -5.36 2.87
C VAL A 267 14.34 -6.14 3.94
N VAL A 268 13.65 -7.02 4.66
CA VAL A 268 14.17 -7.75 5.83
C VAL A 268 14.02 -9.24 5.57
N ILE A 269 15.13 -9.97 5.53
CA ILE A 269 15.16 -11.42 5.24
C ILE A 269 15.96 -12.11 6.35
N PRO A 270 15.36 -13.04 7.12
CA PRO A 270 16.13 -13.87 8.03
C PRO A 270 16.92 -14.92 7.25
N LEU A 271 18.19 -15.08 7.61
CA LEU A 271 19.13 -16.04 7.02
C LEU A 271 19.23 -17.33 7.83
N THR A 272 18.90 -17.27 9.12
CA THR A 272 18.93 -18.39 10.07
C THR A 272 17.61 -18.52 10.82
N GLU A 273 17.42 -19.65 11.49
CA GLU A 273 16.22 -19.93 12.28
C GLU A 273 16.29 -19.22 13.65
N PRO A 274 15.18 -18.62 14.14
CA PRO A 274 15.11 -18.04 15.48
C PRO A 274 15.07 -19.13 16.55
N VAL A 275 15.73 -18.90 17.67
CA VAL A 275 15.65 -19.77 18.86
C VAL A 275 14.63 -19.18 19.83
N PHE A 276 13.55 -19.91 20.09
CA PHE A 276 12.52 -19.54 21.07
C PHE A 276 12.81 -20.22 22.41
N GLN A 277 12.68 -19.47 23.50
CA GLN A 277 12.97 -19.97 24.85
C GLN A 277 11.75 -20.63 25.52
N ASP A 278 10.54 -20.07 25.32
CA ASP A 278 9.23 -20.73 25.51
C ASP A 278 8.08 -19.70 25.26
N SER A 279 6.89 -20.18 24.87
CA SER A 279 5.62 -19.40 24.74
C SER A 279 5.50 -18.34 23.64
N GLU A 280 6.33 -18.35 22.58
CA GLU A 280 6.41 -17.30 21.54
C GLU A 280 6.66 -15.86 22.06
N LYS A 281 6.94 -15.70 23.36
CA LYS A 281 7.12 -14.40 24.02
C LYS A 281 8.56 -13.92 23.94
N GLN A 282 9.52 -14.83 23.96
CA GLN A 282 10.94 -14.52 23.95
C GLN A 282 11.67 -15.39 22.93
N PHE A 283 12.45 -14.71 22.08
CA PHE A 283 13.29 -15.35 21.07
C PHE A 283 14.57 -14.56 20.84
N SER A 284 15.54 -15.26 20.27
CA SER A 284 16.80 -14.70 19.80
C SER A 284 17.14 -15.21 18.40
N TRP A 285 17.80 -14.35 17.65
CA TRP A 285 18.73 -14.68 16.58
C TRP A 285 20.12 -14.31 17.07
N GLU A 286 20.81 -15.30 17.64
CA GLU A 286 22.11 -15.10 18.28
C GLU A 286 23.23 -14.80 17.28
N ASP A 287 23.10 -15.33 16.06
CA ASP A 287 24.03 -15.04 14.95
C ASP A 287 23.97 -13.54 14.58
N PRO A 288 25.09 -12.82 14.65
CA PRO A 288 25.19 -11.41 14.28
C PRO A 288 24.73 -11.09 12.84
N GLN A 289 24.79 -12.06 11.93
CA GLN A 289 24.35 -11.93 10.54
C GLN A 289 23.04 -12.67 10.27
N ALA A 290 22.27 -13.00 11.31
CA ALA A 290 21.04 -13.76 11.17
C ALA A 290 19.95 -13.10 10.33
N ILE A 291 19.98 -11.77 10.17
CA ILE A 291 18.94 -11.03 9.46
C ILE A 291 19.58 -10.03 8.53
N GLN A 292 19.32 -10.18 7.23
CA GLN A 292 19.76 -9.28 6.20
C GLN A 292 18.74 -8.18 5.96
N VAL A 293 19.20 -6.94 5.89
CA VAL A 293 18.36 -5.77 5.68
C VAL A 293 18.90 -4.89 4.59
N TRP A 294 18.05 -4.56 3.62
CA TRP A 294 18.34 -3.54 2.61
C TRP A 294 17.44 -2.33 2.83
N LYS A 295 18.02 -1.14 2.64
CA LYS A 295 17.31 0.13 2.66
C LYS A 295 17.27 0.70 1.25
N LEU A 296 16.12 0.57 0.61
CA LEU A 296 15.88 1.03 -0.75
C LEU A 296 15.32 2.45 -0.74
N LYS A 297 15.84 3.30 -1.62
CA LYS A 297 15.50 4.71 -1.81
C LYS A 297 14.75 4.91 -3.13
N PRO A 298 14.13 6.09 -3.38
CA PRO A 298 13.35 6.30 -4.59
C PRO A 298 14.17 6.12 -5.87
N GLY A 299 13.72 5.20 -6.72
CA GLY A 299 14.43 4.74 -7.93
C GLY A 299 15.03 3.34 -7.80
N ASP A 300 15.33 2.89 -6.58
CA ASP A 300 15.89 1.56 -6.34
C ASP A 300 14.87 0.47 -6.65
N THR A 301 15.38 -0.73 -6.95
CA THR A 301 14.55 -1.86 -7.39
C THR A 301 14.85 -3.16 -6.64
N ILE A 302 13.83 -4.01 -6.56
CA ILE A 302 13.91 -5.37 -6.02
C ILE A 302 13.09 -6.33 -6.92
N ASP A 303 13.61 -7.52 -7.20
CA ASP A 303 12.82 -8.60 -7.78
C ASP A 303 12.14 -9.39 -6.66
N LEU A 304 10.81 -9.34 -6.58
CA LEU A 304 10.03 -10.04 -5.54
C LEU A 304 9.89 -11.54 -5.79
N LYS A 305 10.35 -12.08 -6.93
CA LYS A 305 10.41 -13.52 -7.17
C LYS A 305 11.66 -14.15 -6.55
N THR A 306 12.75 -13.39 -6.47
CA THR A 306 14.04 -13.86 -5.94
C THR A 306 14.45 -13.17 -4.64
N TYR A 307 13.64 -12.20 -4.18
CA TYR A 307 13.94 -11.32 -3.04
C TYR A 307 15.32 -10.64 -3.14
N THR A 308 15.75 -10.31 -4.36
CA THR A 308 17.09 -9.75 -4.61
C THR A 308 17.00 -8.27 -4.98
N PRO A 309 17.47 -7.36 -4.10
CA PRO A 309 17.67 -5.96 -4.45
C PRO A 309 18.79 -5.79 -5.47
N ARG A 310 18.64 -4.83 -6.41
CA ARG A 310 19.70 -4.54 -7.40
C ARG A 310 20.84 -3.67 -6.85
N GLU A 311 20.65 -2.99 -5.71
CA GLU A 311 21.68 -2.16 -5.06
C GLU A 311 22.18 -2.75 -3.72
N LYS A 312 23.45 -2.44 -3.40
CA LYS A 312 24.36 -3.34 -2.68
C LYS A 312 24.60 -3.04 -1.19
N GLN A 313 24.03 -1.99 -0.60
CA GLN A 313 24.27 -1.74 0.83
C GLN A 313 23.36 -2.62 1.69
N VAL A 314 23.97 -3.69 2.20
CA VAL A 314 23.38 -4.61 3.16
C VAL A 314 23.71 -4.12 4.57
N ILE A 315 22.72 -4.20 5.45
CA ILE A 315 22.86 -4.01 6.90
C ILE A 315 22.46 -5.33 7.54
N TYR A 316 23.08 -5.69 8.66
CA TYR A 316 22.69 -6.87 9.43
C TYR A 316 22.01 -6.47 10.73
N TYR A 317 20.90 -7.14 11.03
CA TYR A 317 20.26 -7.04 12.32
C TYR A 317 20.60 -8.29 13.13
N ARG A 318 21.01 -8.06 14.38
CA ARG A 318 21.09 -9.09 15.40
C ARG A 318 19.94 -8.89 16.39
N PHE A 319 19.38 -9.96 16.92
CA PHE A 319 18.24 -9.87 17.81
C PHE A 319 18.43 -10.77 19.02
N VAL A 320 18.74 -10.23 20.19
CA VAL A 320 19.06 -11.02 21.39
C VAL A 320 18.05 -10.72 22.47
N ASN A 321 17.40 -11.75 23.03
CA ASN A 321 16.45 -11.61 24.13
C ASN A 321 15.42 -10.49 23.92
N ASN A 322 14.73 -10.51 22.77
CA ASN A 322 13.79 -9.46 22.37
C ASN A 322 14.38 -8.06 22.14
N GLN A 323 15.70 -7.88 22.09
CA GLN A 323 16.34 -6.60 21.80
C GLN A 323 16.92 -6.60 20.39
N LEU A 324 16.56 -5.58 19.61
CA LEU A 324 17.11 -5.37 18.28
C LEU A 324 18.45 -4.63 18.42
N LEU A 325 19.51 -5.26 17.95
CA LEU A 325 20.84 -4.70 17.85
C LEU A 325 21.13 -4.51 16.35
N ILE A 326 21.41 -3.26 15.96
CA ILE A 326 21.73 -2.95 14.56
C ILE A 326 23.24 -3.03 14.40
N GLU A 327 23.72 -4.05 13.73
CA GLU A 327 25.12 -4.18 13.38
C GLU A 327 25.33 -3.54 12.00
N LYS A 328 26.02 -2.40 12.00
CA LYS A 328 26.49 -1.80 10.76
C LYS A 328 27.82 -2.44 10.42
N THR A 329 27.88 -3.15 9.29
CA THR A 329 29.14 -3.40 8.58
C THR A 329 29.59 -2.16 7.85
#